data_AF-A0A9W6UBW5-F1
#
_entry.id   AF-A0A9W6UBW5-F1
#
_cell.length_a   1.000
_cell.length_b   1.000
_cell.length_c   1.000
_cell.angle_alpha   90.00
_cell.angle_beta   90.00
_cell.angle_gamma   90.00
#
_symmetry.space_group_name_H-M   'P 1'
#
loop_
_entity.id
_entity.type
_entity.pdbx_description
1 polymer ?
#
loop_
_entity_poly.entity_id
_entity_poly.type
_entity_poly.pdbx_seq_one_letter_code
_entity_poly.pdbx_strand_id
1 'polypeptide(L)'
;MPLPTRQELAATLLDEAYSVEWENVKVVLEGQKIVAVVCDGWSNPNSQKFMAVELSNVIDEVEAVIRKGSVCAVVTDNASNLVKAWEILISKIPFLTCNG
;
A
#
# COMPACT_ATOMS: atom_id res chain seq x y z
N MET A 1 -6.69 22.63 -29.56
CA MET A 1 -6.28 21.73 -28.46
C MET A 1 -7.49 20.87 -28.14
N PRO A 2 -7.42 19.53 -28.24
CA PRO A 2 -8.53 18.67 -27.84
C PRO A 2 -8.76 18.79 -26.33
N LEU A 3 -10.01 18.75 -25.90
CA LEU A 3 -10.38 18.75 -24.48
C LEU A 3 -10.13 17.35 -23.89
N PRO A 4 -9.66 17.24 -22.64
CA PRO A 4 -9.43 15.95 -22.00
C PRO A 4 -10.74 15.20 -21.79
N THR A 5 -10.66 13.87 -21.81
CA THR A 5 -11.78 13.00 -21.45
C THR A 5 -12.01 13.02 -19.94
N ARG A 6 -13.22 12.62 -19.52
CA ARG A 6 -13.58 12.50 -18.09
C ARG A 6 -12.63 11.59 -17.31
N GLN A 7 -12.08 10.57 -17.96
CA GLN A 7 -11.21 9.57 -17.33
C GLN A 7 -9.82 10.12 -17.13
N GLU A 8 -9.26 10.79 -18.14
CA GLU A 8 -7.98 11.48 -18.03
C GLU A 8 -8.02 12.53 -16.93
N LEU A 9 -9.07 13.37 -16.91
CA LEU A 9 -9.22 14.38 -15.87
C LEU A 9 -9.31 13.77 -14.46
N ALA A 10 -10.15 12.74 -14.28
CA ALA A 10 -10.33 12.12 -12.97
C ALA A 10 -9.06 11.41 -12.48
N ALA A 11 -8.34 10.71 -13.37
CA ALA A 11 -7.09 10.05 -13.03
C ALA A 11 -6.02 11.07 -12.62
N THR A 12 -5.82 12.13 -13.42
CA THR A 12 -4.83 13.16 -13.09
C THR A 12 -5.12 13.86 -11.78
N LEU A 13 -6.39 14.22 -11.52
CA LEU A 13 -6.76 14.85 -10.24
C LEU A 13 -6.54 13.91 -9.05
N LEU A 14 -6.79 12.61 -9.21
CA LEU A 14 -6.56 11.62 -8.17
C LEU A 14 -5.06 11.44 -7.89
N ASP A 15 -4.24 11.36 -8.93
CA ASP A 15 -2.78 11.23 -8.81
C ASP A 15 -2.15 12.47 -8.18
N GLU A 16 -2.63 13.66 -8.54
CA GLU A 16 -2.22 14.93 -7.93
C GLU A 16 -2.61 14.99 -6.45
N ALA A 17 -3.86 14.66 -6.11
CA ALA A 17 -4.31 14.61 -4.73
C ALA A 17 -3.51 13.59 -3.90
N TYR A 18 -3.28 12.39 -4.46
CA TYR A 18 -2.44 11.38 -3.83
C TYR A 18 -1.03 11.90 -3.56
N SER A 19 -0.41 12.57 -4.54
CA SER A 19 0.95 13.10 -4.42
C SER A 19 1.07 14.14 -3.30
N VAL A 20 0.06 15.01 -3.17
CA VAL A 20 0.00 16.02 -2.09
C VAL A 20 -0.16 15.36 -0.73
N GLU A 21 -1.10 14.42 -0.58
CA GLU A 21 -1.31 13.73 0.70
C GLU A 21 -0.13 12.85 1.07
N TRP A 22 0.52 12.21 0.09
CA TRP A 22 1.70 11.40 0.33
C TRP A 22 2.85 12.22 0.91
N GLU A 23 3.06 13.45 0.43
CA GLU A 23 4.11 14.32 0.98
C GLU A 23 3.82 14.71 2.43
N ASN A 24 2.55 14.97 2.78
CA ASN A 24 2.14 15.19 4.17
C ASN A 24 2.42 13.97 5.05
N VAL A 25 2.11 12.77 4.55
CA VAL A 25 2.34 11.50 5.27
C VAL A 25 3.84 11.27 5.47
N LYS A 26 4.70 11.54 4.48
CA LYS A 26 6.15 11.37 4.63
C LYS A 26 6.72 12.17 5.79
N VAL A 27 6.32 13.43 5.94
CA VAL A 27 6.76 14.29 7.04
C VAL A 27 6.42 13.67 8.39
N VAL A 28 5.26 13.00 8.50
CA VAL A 28 4.85 12.30 9.73
C VAL A 28 5.66 11.02 9.93
N LEU A 29 5.99 10.30 8.85
CA LEU A 29 6.72 9.03 8.90
C LEU A 29 8.21 9.21 9.26
N GLU A 30 8.89 10.27 8.80
CA GLU A 30 10.34 10.50 9.04
C GLU A 30 10.74 10.51 10.53
N GLY A 31 9.80 10.79 11.44
CA GLY A 31 10.03 10.76 12.89
C GLY A 31 9.76 9.40 13.57
N GLN A 32 9.17 8.44 12.86
CA GLN A 32 8.76 7.16 13.43
C GLN A 32 9.87 6.12 13.36
N LYS A 33 9.88 5.15 14.28
CA LYS A 33 10.87 4.05 14.27
C LYS A 33 10.29 2.74 13.76
N ILE A 34 9.02 2.53 14.06
CA ILE A 34 8.24 1.32 13.79
C ILE A 34 6.82 1.77 13.49
N VAL A 35 6.20 1.20 12.46
CA VAL A 35 4.84 1.52 12.05
C VAL A 35 4.07 0.25 11.69
N ALA A 36 2.74 0.36 11.74
CA ALA A 36 1.82 -0.62 11.19
C ALA A 36 1.09 0.03 10.01
N VAL A 37 0.87 -0.74 8.95
CA VAL A 37 0.14 -0.29 7.77
C VAL A 37 -1.26 -0.86 7.80
N VAL A 38 -2.27 -0.02 7.63
CA VAL A 38 -3.66 -0.45 7.46
C VAL A 38 -4.01 -0.28 5.99
N CYS A 39 -4.44 -1.36 5.33
CA CYS A 39 -4.82 -1.32 3.92
C CYS A 39 -6.23 -1.88 3.74
N ASP A 40 -7.04 -1.14 3.00
CA ASP A 40 -8.25 -1.68 2.38
C ASP A 40 -7.91 -2.03 0.92
N GLY A 41 -8.18 -3.28 0.53
CA GLY A 41 -7.65 -3.84 -0.69
C GLY A 41 -8.70 -4.66 -1.43
N TRP A 42 -8.95 -4.31 -2.68
CA TRP A 42 -9.86 -5.04 -3.57
C TRP A 42 -9.10 -5.55 -4.79
N SER A 43 -9.42 -6.78 -5.21
CA SER A 43 -8.84 -7.38 -6.42
C SER A 43 -9.79 -7.23 -7.60
N ASN A 44 -9.25 -6.84 -8.76
CA ASN A 44 -9.98 -6.94 -10.02
C ASN A 44 -10.04 -8.42 -10.46
N PRO A 45 -11.23 -9.01 -10.66
CA PRO A 45 -11.39 -10.41 -11.10
C PRO A 45 -10.64 -10.75 -12.39
N ASN A 46 -10.40 -9.75 -13.26
CA ASN A 46 -9.68 -9.91 -14.52
C ASN A 46 -8.15 -9.96 -14.37
N SER A 47 -7.64 -10.07 -13.14
CA SER A 47 -6.31 -10.62 -12.81
C SER A 47 -5.12 -9.97 -13.51
N GLN A 48 -4.61 -8.88 -12.95
CA GLN A 48 -3.24 -8.41 -13.28
C GLN A 48 -2.37 -8.11 -12.04
N LYS A 49 -2.95 -8.06 -10.84
CA LYS A 49 -2.22 -7.68 -9.62
C LYS A 49 -2.58 -8.63 -8.47
N PHE A 50 -1.56 -9.20 -7.84
CA PHE A 50 -1.70 -10.04 -6.66
C PHE A 50 -1.66 -9.16 -5.41
N MET A 51 -2.60 -9.33 -4.48
CA MET A 51 -2.65 -8.53 -3.25
C MET A 51 -1.32 -8.54 -2.48
N ALA A 52 -0.59 -9.67 -2.49
CA ALA A 52 0.73 -9.77 -1.88
C ALA A 52 1.76 -8.81 -2.49
N VAL A 53 1.71 -8.59 -3.81
CA VAL A 53 2.62 -7.68 -4.51
C VAL A 53 2.26 -6.23 -4.18
N GLU A 54 0.97 -5.88 -4.23
CA GLU A 54 0.54 -4.51 -3.90
C GLU A 54 0.86 -4.17 -2.44
N LEU A 55 0.59 -5.08 -1.50
CA LEU A 55 0.96 -4.88 -0.09
C LEU A 55 2.47 -4.78 0.09
N SER A 56 3.27 -5.59 -0.63
CA SER A 56 4.73 -5.48 -0.60
C SER A 56 5.21 -4.11 -1.09
N ASN A 57 4.61 -3.58 -2.16
CA ASN A 57 4.98 -2.26 -2.67
C ASN A 57 4.67 -1.17 -1.63
N VAL A 58 3.52 -1.23 -0.96
CA VAL A 58 3.19 -0.28 0.12
C VAL A 58 4.18 -0.39 1.29
N ILE A 59 4.57 -1.61 1.68
CA ILE A 59 5.62 -1.81 2.70
C ILE A 59 6.92 -1.15 2.22
N ASP A 60 7.38 -1.44 1.01
CA ASP A 60 8.63 -0.91 0.47
C ASP A 60 8.61 0.63 0.37
N GLU A 61 7.49 1.24 -0.02
CA GLU A 61 7.31 2.69 -0.08
C GLU A 61 7.40 3.34 1.30
N VAL A 62 6.75 2.76 2.32
CA VAL A 62 6.81 3.26 3.70
C VAL A 62 8.21 3.07 4.29
N GLU A 63 8.83 1.92 4.06
CA GLU A 63 10.17 1.62 4.56
C GLU A 63 11.27 2.45 3.88
N ALA A 64 11.05 2.89 2.63
CA ALA A 64 11.96 3.80 1.95
C ALA A 64 12.02 5.19 2.61
N VAL A 65 10.93 5.62 3.24
CA VAL A 65 10.84 6.90 3.96
C VAL A 65 11.46 6.79 5.35
N ILE A 66 11.17 5.70 6.07
CA ILE A 66 11.63 5.52 7.45
C ILE A 66 12.99 4.82 7.50
N ARG A 67 12.98 3.52 7.23
CA ARG A 67 14.11 2.60 7.06
C ARG A 67 13.55 1.21 6.78
N LYS A 68 14.38 0.37 6.14
CA LYS A 68 14.09 -1.06 5.97
C LYS A 68 13.83 -1.76 7.31
N GLY A 69 12.79 -2.59 7.36
CA GLY A 69 12.31 -3.30 8.55
C GLY A 69 11.58 -2.44 9.58
N SER A 70 11.09 -1.27 9.20
CA SER A 70 10.29 -0.41 10.09
C SER A 70 8.81 -0.78 10.11
N VAL A 71 8.31 -1.48 9.08
CA VAL A 71 6.93 -1.96 9.09
C VAL A 71 6.87 -3.29 9.84
N CYS A 72 6.17 -3.31 10.98
CA CYS A 72 6.04 -4.52 11.81
C CYS A 72 4.71 -5.23 11.63
N ALA A 73 3.69 -4.55 11.11
CA ALA A 73 2.38 -5.13 10.91
C ALA A 73 1.67 -4.60 9.67
N VAL A 74 0.87 -5.46 9.05
CA VAL A 74 -0.13 -5.11 8.04
C VAL A 74 -1.50 -5.53 8.54
N VAL A 75 -2.46 -4.61 8.51
CA VAL A 75 -3.85 -4.86 8.88
C VAL A 75 -4.73 -4.66 7.66
N THR A 76 -5.46 -5.69 7.26
CA THR A 76 -6.43 -5.64 6.15
C THR A 76 -7.75 -6.27 6.57
N ASP A 77 -8.78 -6.31 5.73
CA ASP A 77 -9.94 -7.16 6.00
C ASP A 77 -9.60 -8.65 5.81
N ASN A 78 -10.45 -9.54 6.36
CA ASN A 78 -10.26 -10.99 6.36
C ASN A 78 -10.73 -11.68 5.07
N ALA A 79 -10.65 -11.00 3.92
CA ALA A 79 -11.01 -11.60 2.64
C ALA A 79 -10.01 -12.71 2.25
N SER A 80 -10.48 -13.77 1.59
CA SER A 80 -9.65 -14.95 1.29
C SER A 80 -8.39 -14.67 0.45
N ASN A 81 -8.44 -13.65 -0.41
CA ASN A 81 -7.29 -13.20 -1.19
C ASN A 81 -6.23 -12.49 -0.32
N LEU A 82 -6.65 -11.79 0.72
CA LEU A 82 -5.75 -11.14 1.68
C LEU A 82 -5.13 -12.14 2.64
N VAL A 83 -5.90 -13.12 3.13
CA VAL A 83 -5.35 -14.21 3.94
C VAL A 83 -4.22 -14.94 3.20
N LYS A 84 -4.39 -15.24 1.90
CA LYS A 84 -3.31 -15.82 1.06
C LYS A 84 -2.14 -14.86 0.88
N ALA A 85 -2.39 -13.56 0.78
CA ALA A 85 -1.32 -12.57 0.69
C ALA A 85 -0.50 -12.50 1.98
N TRP A 86 -1.15 -12.62 3.14
CA TRP A 86 -0.50 -12.67 4.44
C TRP A 86 0.48 -13.84 4.55
N GLU A 87 0.06 -15.05 4.15
CA GLU A 87 0.94 -16.23 4.13
C GLU A 87 2.21 -15.99 3.31
N ILE A 88 2.06 -15.37 2.13
CA ILE A 88 3.18 -15.02 1.25
C ILE A 88 4.08 -13.97 1.91
N LEU A 89 3.51 -12.91 2.46
CA LEU A 89 4.26 -11.81 3.09
C LEU A 89 5.04 -12.30 4.32
N ILE A 90 4.40 -13.04 5.22
CA ILE A 90 5.01 -13.59 6.43
C ILE A 90 6.15 -14.55 6.06
N SER A 91 6.00 -15.34 4.98
CA SER A 91 7.08 -16.22 4.51
C SER A 91 8.32 -15.47 4.01
N LYS A 92 8.16 -14.23 3.52
CA LYS A 92 9.22 -13.39 2.95
C LYS A 92 9.80 -12.38 3.94
N ILE A 93 9.01 -11.95 4.91
CA ILE A 93 9.35 -10.91 5.89
C ILE A 93 9.12 -11.51 7.30
N PRO A 94 10.13 -12.20 7.88
CA PRO A 94 9.94 -13.03 9.07
C PRO A 94 9.47 -12.28 10.34
N PHE A 95 9.67 -10.97 10.41
CA PHE A 95 9.27 -10.13 11.54
C PHE A 95 7.91 -9.42 11.33
N LEU A 96 7.27 -9.62 10.18
CA LEU A 96 5.99 -9.01 9.86
C LEU A 96 4.84 -9.82 10.45
N THR A 97 3.88 -9.14 11.06
CA THR A 97 2.60 -9.73 11.46
C THR A 97 1.47 -9.24 10.56
N CYS A 98 0.62 -10.13 10.07
CA CYS A 98 -0.58 -9.74 9.30
C CYS A 98 -1.85 -10.12 10.08
N ASN A 99 -2.83 -9.22 10.14
CA ASN A 99 -4.11 -9.44 10.86
C ASN A 99 -5.29 -8.78 10.13
N GLY A 100 -6.51 -9.16 10.50
CA GLY A 100 -7.76 -8.65 9.91
C GLY A 100 -9.00 -9.39 10.34
#